data_AF-A0A957HN34-F1
#
_entry.id   AF-A0A957HN34-F1
#
_cell.length_a   1.000
_cell.length_b   1.000
_cell.length_c   1.000
_cell.angle_alpha   90.00
_cell.angle_beta   90.00
_cell.angle_gamma   90.00
#
_symmetry.space_group_name_H-M   'P 1'
#
loop_
_entity.id
_entity.type
_entity.pdbx_description
1 polymer ?
#
loop_
_entity_poly.entity_id
_entity_poly.type
_entity_poly.pdbx_seq_one_letter_code
_entity_poly.pdbx_strand_id
1 'polypeptide(L)'
;MRQFLPVQRMNDTGIGLAGIDGVWWLPAQTPFSLQPTVADALNAFGCAVFALFDCVTTLFQQETDERIGELLRYKVPESLQEFVGNGRVLSVRPDFQLQQMNNGRLQPVVTELEICPSAHGFA
;
A
#
# COMPACT_ATOMS: atom_id res chain seq x y z
N MET A 1 -28.69 17.07 17.27
CA MET A 1 -27.41 16.80 16.56
C MET A 1 -27.24 17.86 15.48
N ARG A 2 -26.02 18.19 15.03
CA ARG A 2 -25.84 18.94 13.77
C ARG A 2 -26.10 17.99 12.60
N GLN A 3 -26.72 18.47 11.54
CA GLN A 3 -26.90 17.70 10.31
C GLN A 3 -25.54 17.49 9.63
N PHE A 4 -25.19 16.26 9.27
CA PHE A 4 -24.00 15.99 8.46
C PHE A 4 -24.32 16.35 7.00
N LEU A 5 -23.53 17.26 6.43
CA LEU A 5 -23.66 17.72 5.04
C LEU A 5 -22.36 17.37 4.31
N PRO A 6 -22.28 16.20 3.63
CA PRO A 6 -21.03 15.69 3.06
C PRO A 6 -20.38 16.69 2.10
N VAL A 7 -21.18 17.32 1.22
CA VAL A 7 -20.70 18.25 0.18
C VAL A 7 -19.90 19.41 0.74
N GLN A 8 -20.34 19.98 1.87
CA GLN A 8 -19.59 21.06 2.52
C GLN A 8 -18.25 20.55 3.07
N ARG A 9 -18.19 19.31 3.59
CA ARG A 9 -16.94 18.74 4.10
C ARG A 9 -15.94 18.35 3.01
N MET A 10 -16.37 17.86 1.85
CA MET A 10 -15.50 17.74 0.67
C MET A 10 -14.89 19.09 0.31
N ASN A 11 -15.73 20.13 0.20
CA ASN A 11 -15.27 21.46 -0.22
C ASN A 11 -14.37 22.15 0.83
N ASP A 12 -14.63 21.96 2.13
CA ASP A 12 -13.83 22.52 3.22
C ASP A 12 -12.42 21.89 3.33
N THR A 13 -12.23 20.66 2.86
CA THR A 13 -11.03 19.84 3.16
C THR A 13 -10.30 19.25 1.96
N GLY A 14 -10.95 19.16 0.80
CA GLY A 14 -10.49 18.39 -0.37
C GLY A 14 -10.66 16.86 -0.25
N ILE A 15 -11.02 16.34 0.93
CA ILE A 15 -11.13 14.90 1.18
C ILE A 15 -12.45 14.34 0.64
N GLY A 16 -12.36 13.34 -0.24
CA GLY A 16 -13.52 12.63 -0.83
C GLY A 16 -13.68 12.83 -2.34
N LEU A 17 -12.88 13.71 -2.97
CA LEU A 17 -12.91 14.02 -4.40
C LEU A 17 -12.42 12.84 -5.27
N ALA A 18 -13.32 11.92 -5.61
CA ALA A 18 -13.02 10.71 -6.39
C ALA A 18 -13.74 10.65 -7.76
N GLY A 19 -13.40 11.60 -8.64
CA GLY A 19 -13.59 11.53 -10.10
C GLY A 19 -15.01 11.66 -10.67
N ILE A 20 -16.06 11.24 -9.96
CA ILE A 20 -17.46 11.27 -10.43
C ILE A 20 -18.38 11.71 -9.28
N ASP A 21 -19.34 12.60 -9.56
CA ASP A 21 -20.38 12.99 -8.59
C ASP A 21 -21.14 11.76 -8.08
N GLY A 22 -21.10 11.54 -6.77
CA GLY A 22 -21.74 10.43 -6.08
C GLY A 22 -20.85 9.20 -5.82
N VAL A 23 -19.69 9.07 -6.48
CA VAL A 23 -18.71 8.00 -6.19
C VAL A 23 -17.71 8.49 -5.16
N TRP A 24 -18.14 8.65 -3.91
CA TRP A 24 -17.35 9.31 -2.88
C TRP A 24 -16.95 8.35 -1.75
N TRP A 25 -15.68 8.43 -1.32
CA TRP A 25 -15.24 7.85 -0.04
C TRP A 25 -15.96 8.57 1.11
N LEU A 26 -16.90 7.89 1.77
CA LEU A 26 -17.51 8.39 2.99
C LEU A 26 -16.56 8.10 4.18
N PRO A 27 -15.94 9.11 4.80
CA PRO A 27 -15.07 8.89 5.95
C PRO A 27 -15.88 8.34 7.13
N ALA A 28 -15.24 7.51 7.96
CA ALA A 28 -15.85 7.02 9.19
C ALA A 28 -16.20 8.22 10.11
N GLN A 29 -17.43 8.23 10.65
CA GLN A 29 -17.91 9.34 11.49
C GLN A 29 -17.13 9.48 12.81
N THR A 30 -16.44 8.42 13.22
CA THR A 30 -15.52 8.36 14.35
C THR A 30 -14.32 7.48 13.99
N PRO A 31 -13.09 7.79 14.45
CA PRO A 31 -11.95 6.87 14.34
C PRO A 31 -12.24 5.51 15.00
N PHE A 32 -11.61 4.46 14.50
CA PHE A 32 -11.54 3.16 15.17
C PHE A 32 -10.11 2.91 15.66
N SER A 33 -9.96 2.36 16.86
CA SER A 33 -8.64 2.06 17.42
C SER A 33 -8.16 0.67 16.98
N LEU A 34 -6.99 0.60 16.35
CA LEU A 34 -6.28 -0.67 16.18
C LEU A 34 -5.78 -1.19 17.53
N GLN A 35 -5.70 -2.52 17.66
CA GLN A 35 -4.96 -3.14 18.77
C GLN A 35 -3.47 -2.79 18.62
N PRO A 36 -2.72 -2.46 19.70
CA PRO A 36 -1.31 -2.08 19.58
C PRO A 36 -0.46 -3.11 18.81
N THR A 37 -0.68 -4.40 19.10
CA THR A 37 -0.02 -5.52 18.41
C THR A 37 -0.30 -5.63 16.91
N VAL A 38 -1.36 -4.99 16.40
CA VAL A 38 -1.63 -4.85 14.97
C VAL A 38 -0.86 -3.67 14.40
N ALA A 39 -0.84 -2.52 15.10
CA ALA A 39 -0.04 -1.36 14.68
C ALA A 39 1.47 -1.68 14.63
N ASP A 40 1.99 -2.39 15.64
CA ASP A 40 3.37 -2.87 15.68
C ASP A 40 3.70 -3.76 14.47
N ALA A 41 2.79 -4.67 14.12
CA ALA A 41 2.95 -5.60 13.00
C ALA A 41 2.88 -4.90 11.63
N LEU A 42 2.00 -3.92 11.46
CA LEU A 42 1.92 -3.08 10.26
C LEU A 42 3.19 -2.24 10.06
N ASN A 43 3.71 -1.65 11.14
CA ASN A 43 4.97 -0.89 11.11
C ASN A 43 6.17 -1.79 10.77
N ALA A 44 6.26 -2.98 11.38
CA ALA A 44 7.30 -3.95 11.08
C ALA A 44 7.24 -4.45 9.62
N PHE A 45 6.03 -4.63 9.06
CA PHE A 45 5.85 -4.95 7.65
C PHE A 45 6.35 -3.81 6.74
N GLY A 46 6.05 -2.56 7.09
CA GLY A 46 6.53 -1.37 6.37
C GLY A 46 8.06 -1.37 6.24
N CYS A 47 8.79 -1.59 7.32
CA CYS A 47 10.25 -1.72 7.27
C CYS A 47 10.70 -2.92 6.42
N ALA A 48 10.03 -4.07 6.54
CA ALA A 48 10.41 -5.29 5.81
C ALA A 48 10.22 -5.18 4.29
N VAL A 49 9.17 -4.49 3.81
CA VAL A 49 8.91 -4.40 2.37
C VAL A 49 9.88 -3.46 1.64
N PHE A 50 10.34 -2.38 2.28
CA PHE A 50 11.43 -1.56 1.72
C PHE A 50 12.76 -2.33 1.69
N ALA A 51 13.08 -3.08 2.75
CA ALA A 51 14.27 -3.95 2.76
C ALA A 51 14.21 -5.04 1.67
N LEU A 52 13.02 -5.56 1.35
CA LEU A 52 12.81 -6.46 0.22
C LEU A 52 13.07 -5.76 -1.13
N PHE A 53 12.59 -4.53 -1.33
CA PHE A 53 12.87 -3.77 -2.56
C PHE A 53 14.36 -3.44 -2.74
N ASP A 54 15.07 -3.00 -1.70
CA ASP A 54 16.53 -2.76 -1.76
C ASP A 54 17.29 -4.07 -2.05
N CYS A 55 16.87 -5.20 -1.46
CA CYS A 55 17.45 -6.52 -1.72
C CYS A 55 17.25 -6.99 -3.17
N VAL A 56 16.01 -6.92 -3.68
CA VAL A 56 15.68 -7.27 -5.08
C VAL A 56 16.43 -6.35 -6.06
N THR A 57 16.52 -5.06 -5.77
CA THR A 57 17.30 -4.10 -6.58
C THR A 57 18.78 -4.48 -6.61
N THR A 58 19.34 -4.89 -5.46
CA THR A 58 20.74 -5.34 -5.36
C THR A 58 20.97 -6.61 -6.19
N LEU A 59 20.05 -7.59 -6.15
CA LEU A 59 20.16 -8.83 -6.93
C LEU A 59 20.00 -8.62 -8.44
N PHE A 60 19.23 -7.60 -8.87
CA PHE A 60 19.17 -7.19 -10.29
C PHE A 60 20.45 -6.48 -10.76
N GLN A 61 21.14 -5.75 -9.88
CA GLN A 61 22.38 -5.03 -10.22
C GLN A 61 23.63 -5.91 -10.14
N GLN A 62 23.61 -6.94 -9.29
CA GLN A 62 24.72 -7.88 -9.10
C GLN A 62 24.47 -9.13 -9.94
N GLU A 63 24.95 -9.13 -11.20
CA GLU A 63 24.94 -10.28 -12.11
C GLU A 63 25.76 -11.46 -11.53
N THR A 64 25.16 -12.22 -10.61
CA THR A 64 25.89 -13.13 -9.70
C THR A 64 25.44 -14.58 -9.74
N ASP A 65 24.25 -14.86 -10.27
CA ASP A 65 23.79 -16.20 -10.63
C ASP A 65 22.77 -16.09 -11.78
N GLU A 66 23.02 -16.82 -12.86
CA GLU A 66 22.12 -16.89 -14.03
C GLU A 66 20.71 -17.33 -13.62
N ARG A 67 20.60 -18.26 -12.66
CA ARG A 67 19.35 -18.85 -12.16
C ARG A 67 18.55 -17.86 -11.29
N ILE A 68 19.25 -16.97 -10.58
CA ILE A 68 18.61 -15.84 -9.90
C ILE A 68 18.08 -14.85 -10.94
N GLY A 69 18.86 -14.59 -12.00
CA GLY A 69 18.41 -13.79 -13.14
C GLY A 69 17.18 -14.37 -13.86
N GLU A 70 17.10 -15.69 -14.06
CA GLU A 70 15.91 -16.38 -14.56
C GLU A 70 14.70 -16.17 -13.65
N LEU A 71 14.85 -16.43 -12.34
CA LEU A 71 13.75 -16.27 -11.37
C LEU A 71 13.23 -14.84 -11.29
N LEU A 72 14.12 -13.85 -11.31
CA LEU A 72 13.78 -12.42 -11.31
C LEU A 72 13.07 -11.98 -12.60
N ARG A 73 13.33 -12.64 -13.74
CA ARG A 73 12.72 -12.32 -15.04
C ARG A 73 11.54 -13.21 -15.44
N TYR A 74 11.25 -14.29 -14.70
CA TYR A 74 10.30 -15.35 -15.07
C TYR A 74 8.88 -14.89 -15.48
N LYS A 75 8.42 -13.73 -15.00
CA LYS A 75 7.14 -13.11 -15.43
C LYS A 75 7.27 -11.63 -15.84
N VAL A 76 8.47 -11.21 -16.22
CA VAL A 76 8.77 -9.85 -16.69
C VAL A 76 8.87 -9.90 -18.22
N PRO A 77 7.95 -9.27 -18.97
CA PRO A 77 8.08 -9.18 -20.43
C PRO A 77 9.37 -8.46 -20.82
N GLU A 78 10.11 -8.97 -21.80
CA GLU A 78 11.37 -8.35 -22.27
C GLU A 78 11.16 -6.88 -22.69
N SER A 79 10.06 -6.61 -23.42
CA SER A 79 9.67 -5.27 -23.85
C SER A 79 9.35 -4.31 -22.70
N LEU A 80 9.14 -4.78 -21.46
CA LEU A 80 8.94 -3.87 -20.32
C LEU A 80 10.18 -3.03 -20.04
N GLN A 81 11.38 -3.55 -20.36
CA GLN A 81 12.66 -2.85 -20.16
C GLN A 81 12.78 -1.56 -20.99
N GLU A 82 12.03 -1.43 -22.09
CA GLU A 82 11.98 -0.21 -22.90
C GLU A 82 11.17 0.92 -22.22
N PHE A 83 10.31 0.58 -21.26
CA PHE A 83 9.38 1.50 -20.60
C PHE A 83 9.72 1.79 -19.13
N VAL A 84 10.66 1.07 -18.52
CA VAL A 84 11.05 1.25 -17.11
C VAL A 84 12.50 1.72 -16.97
N GLY A 85 12.69 2.80 -16.23
CA GLY A 85 14.02 3.32 -15.89
C GLY A 85 14.48 2.87 -14.50
N ASN A 86 15.79 2.85 -14.28
CA ASN A 86 16.36 2.65 -12.94
C ASN A 86 15.91 3.75 -11.97
N GLY A 87 15.28 3.36 -10.85
CA GLY A 87 14.77 4.27 -9.83
C GLY A 87 14.61 3.56 -8.49
N ARG A 88 14.42 4.33 -7.41
CA ARG A 88 14.13 3.80 -6.08
C ARG A 88 12.63 3.82 -5.83
N VAL A 89 12.09 2.77 -5.21
CA VAL A 89 10.73 2.81 -4.65
C VAL A 89 10.76 3.75 -3.44
N LEU A 90 10.08 4.90 -3.52
CA LEU A 90 10.04 5.91 -2.46
C LEU A 90 8.73 5.90 -1.66
N SER A 91 7.69 5.25 -2.16
CA SER A 91 6.39 5.12 -1.52
C SER A 91 5.73 3.81 -1.97
N VAL A 92 4.94 3.22 -1.08
CA VAL A 92 4.14 2.03 -1.34
C VAL A 92 2.97 2.02 -0.37
N ARG A 93 1.77 1.65 -0.83
CA ARG A 93 0.60 1.41 0.05
C ARG A 93 0.28 -0.09 0.07
N PRO A 94 0.75 -0.84 1.09
CA PRO A 94 0.27 -2.18 1.34
C PRO A 94 -1.13 -2.13 1.95
N ASP A 95 -2.12 -2.70 1.27
CA ASP A 95 -3.49 -2.77 1.76
C ASP A 95 -3.71 -4.09 2.51
N PHE A 96 -4.44 -4.02 3.63
CA PHE A 96 -4.60 -5.11 4.58
C PHE A 96 -6.06 -5.37 4.96
N GLN A 97 -6.37 -6.63 5.24
CA GLN A 97 -7.56 -7.05 5.97
C GLN A 97 -7.16 -7.61 7.34
N LEU A 98 -8.02 -7.44 8.36
CA LEU A 98 -7.79 -7.98 9.70
C LEU A 98 -8.55 -9.30 9.88
N GLN A 99 -7.82 -10.42 9.88
CA GLN A 99 -8.38 -11.73 10.15
C GLN A 99 -8.40 -12.00 11.66
N GLN A 100 -9.50 -12.52 12.19
CA GLN A 100 -9.55 -12.99 13.58
C GLN A 100 -8.97 -14.41 13.68
N MET A 101 -8.00 -14.59 14.58
CA MET A 101 -7.37 -15.87 14.88
C MET A 101 -8.16 -16.66 15.93
N ASN A 102 -7.94 -17.98 15.99
CA ASN A 102 -8.57 -18.89 16.97
C ASN A 102 -8.31 -18.52 18.45
N ASN A 103 -7.32 -17.68 18.74
CA ASN A 103 -7.01 -17.16 20.08
C ASN A 103 -7.59 -15.76 20.35
N GLY A 104 -8.51 -15.27 19.49
CA GLY A 104 -9.16 -13.97 19.60
C GLY A 104 -8.32 -12.77 19.14
N ARG A 105 -7.03 -12.94 18.82
CA ARG A 105 -6.18 -11.87 18.27
C ARG A 105 -6.59 -11.52 16.84
N LEU A 106 -6.34 -10.28 16.45
CA LEU A 106 -6.38 -9.86 15.05
C LEU A 106 -5.00 -10.03 14.40
N GLN A 107 -4.98 -10.57 13.18
CA GLN A 107 -3.80 -10.70 12.33
C GLN A 107 -4.00 -9.86 11.07
N PRO A 108 -3.08 -8.92 10.74
CA PRO A 108 -3.10 -8.26 9.44
C PRO A 108 -2.69 -9.25 8.34
N VAL A 109 -3.48 -9.31 7.28
CA VAL A 109 -3.24 -10.10 6.07
C VAL A 109 -3.15 -9.14 4.89
N VAL A 110 -2.02 -9.14 4.18
CA VAL A 110 -1.81 -8.31 2.98
C VAL A 110 -2.76 -8.80 1.88
N THR A 111 -3.48 -7.87 1.24
CA THR A 111 -4.31 -8.15 0.06
C THR A 111 -3.71 -7.58 -1.22
N GLU A 112 -3.04 -6.42 -1.13
CA GLU A 112 -2.44 -5.73 -2.29
C GLU A 112 -1.18 -4.93 -1.87
N LEU A 113 -0.35 -4.56 -2.85
CA LEU A 113 0.86 -3.75 -2.68
C LEU A 113 0.94 -2.68 -3.79
N GLU A 114 0.34 -1.51 -3.56
CA GLU A 114 0.24 -0.44 -4.56
C GLU A 114 1.54 0.40 -4.58
N ILE A 115 2.33 0.27 -5.66
CA ILE A 115 3.65 0.95 -5.81
C ILE A 115 3.52 2.35 -6.46
N CYS A 116 2.36 2.69 -7.02
CA CYS A 116 2.00 4.05 -7.44
C CYS A 116 0.86 4.62 -6.59
N PRO A 117 1.02 4.72 -5.26
CA PRO A 117 -0.10 4.80 -4.32
C PRO A 117 -0.92 6.09 -4.42
N SER A 118 -2.18 5.89 -4.76
CA SER A 118 -3.27 6.85 -4.66
C SER A 118 -3.64 7.21 -3.21
N ALA A 119 -4.46 8.26 -3.04
CA ALA A 119 -5.08 8.68 -1.78
C ALA A 119 -4.19 9.17 -0.61
N HIS A 120 -2.85 9.15 -0.72
CA HIS A 120 -1.93 9.59 0.34
C HIS A 120 -2.04 11.08 0.77
N GLY A 121 -2.81 11.92 0.07
CA GLY A 121 -3.04 13.33 0.42
C GLY A 121 -4.29 13.60 1.29
N PHE A 122 -4.99 12.58 1.77
CA PHE A 122 -6.29 12.70 2.46
C PHE A 122 -6.25 12.43 3.99
N ALA A 123 -5.06 12.47 4.61
CA ALA A 123 -4.84 12.13 6.02
C ALA A 123 -4.75 13.36 6.94
#